data_AF-A0A8I2FX44-F1
#
_entry.id   AF-A0A8I2FX44-F1
#
_cell.length_a   1.000
_cell.length_b   1.000
_cell.length_c   1.000
_cell.angle_alpha   90.00
_cell.angle_beta   90.00
_cell.angle_gamma   90.00
#
_symmetry.space_group_name_H-M   'P 1'
#
loop_
_entity.id
_entity.type
_entity.pdbx_description
1 polymer ?
#
loop_
_entity_poly.entity_id
_entity_poly.type
_entity_poly.pdbx_seq_one_letter_code
_entity_poly.pdbx_strand_id
1 'polypeptide(L)'
;LVWTGNLKIFKINLKSGQIETIGNKTANYRQPVATDRLKKALRERNTTEWAREINKFSHIMGLYTNQNYLLLMYNKTLEKGEVTNSRMLQFYSLHGTFINETQITKGSGCALYLSKDSNDGILYRLTWVPGKDEVEETYQVTRFKIVKRIKSQMY
;
A
#
# COMPACT_ATOMS: atom_id res chain seq x y z
N LEU A 1 15.08 15.49 -1.27
CA LEU A 1 15.67 14.34 -1.98
C LEU A 1 15.00 13.07 -1.47
N VAL A 2 13.90 12.65 -2.11
CA VAL A 2 13.21 11.41 -1.73
C VAL A 2 13.97 10.26 -2.38
N TRP A 3 14.55 9.40 -1.55
CA TRP A 3 15.28 8.23 -2.01
C TRP A 3 14.30 7.27 -2.67
N THR A 4 14.56 6.91 -3.92
CA THR A 4 13.78 5.89 -4.62
C THR A 4 13.98 4.53 -3.97
N GLY A 5 12.97 4.01 -3.28
CA GLY A 5 12.98 2.68 -2.71
C GLY A 5 12.61 1.61 -3.74
N ASN A 6 13.26 0.44 -3.66
CA ASN A 6 12.90 -0.74 -4.44
C ASN A 6 11.87 -1.57 -3.65
N LEU A 7 10.62 -1.57 -4.08
CA LEU A 7 9.62 -2.52 -3.58
C LEU A 7 9.81 -3.85 -4.31
N LYS A 8 10.43 -4.82 -3.64
CA LYS A 8 10.60 -6.18 -4.16
C LYS A 8 9.50 -7.08 -3.60
N ILE A 9 8.80 -7.77 -4.49
CA ILE A 9 7.79 -8.79 -4.18
C ILE A 9 8.33 -10.12 -4.69
N PHE A 10 8.32 -11.13 -3.81
CA PHE A 10 8.69 -12.50 -4.17
C PHE A 10 7.41 -13.27 -4.48
N LYS A 11 7.31 -13.78 -5.70
CA LYS A 11 6.24 -14.65 -6.15
C LYS A 11 6.78 -16.07 -6.22
N ILE A 12 6.17 -16.98 -5.46
CA ILE A 12 6.61 -18.36 -5.37
C ILE A 12 5.58 -19.24 -6.08
N ASN A 13 6.02 -20.01 -7.07
CA ASN A 13 5.23 -21.10 -7.62
C ASN A 13 5.30 -22.29 -6.67
N LEU A 14 4.19 -22.61 -6.01
CA LEU A 14 4.16 -23.67 -5.00
C LEU A 14 4.39 -25.07 -5.59
N LYS A 15 4.10 -25.29 -6.88
CA LYS A 15 4.30 -26.59 -7.53
C LYS A 15 5.75 -26.80 -7.97
N SER A 16 6.35 -25.81 -8.62
CA SER A 16 7.73 -25.92 -9.12
C SER A 16 8.79 -25.42 -8.13
N GLY A 17 8.39 -24.76 -7.04
CA GLY A 17 9.31 -24.09 -6.12
C GLY A 17 9.98 -22.84 -6.71
N GLN A 18 9.70 -22.49 -7.96
CA GLN A 18 10.33 -21.37 -8.65
C GLN A 18 9.96 -20.05 -7.97
N ILE A 19 10.97 -19.22 -7.71
CA ILE A 19 10.82 -17.89 -7.13
C ILE A 19 11.08 -16.85 -8.21
N GLU A 20 10.08 -16.02 -8.48
CA GLU A 20 10.19 -14.83 -9.31
C GLU A 20 10.28 -13.61 -8.39
N THR A 21 11.24 -12.71 -8.66
CA THR A 21 11.31 -11.42 -7.96
C THR A 21 10.79 -10.35 -8.90
N ILE A 22 9.72 -9.68 -8.50
CA ILE A 22 9.07 -8.60 -9.25
C ILE A 22 9.05 -7.35 -8.39
N GLY A 23 8.77 -6.19 -8.99
CA GLY A 23 8.78 -4.95 -8.24
C GLY A 23 9.02 -3.73 -9.10
N ASN A 24 8.62 -2.57 -8.59
CA ASN A 24 8.85 -1.31 -9.27
C ASN A 24 9.52 -0.30 -8.32
N LYS A 25 10.49 0.42 -8.87
CA LYS A 25 11.16 1.52 -8.19
C LYS A 25 10.25 2.74 -8.18
N THR A 26 10.03 3.33 -7.02
CA THR A 26 9.19 4.52 -6.87
C THR A 26 9.84 5.54 -5.93
N ALA A 27 9.61 6.82 -6.21
CA ALA A 27 10.00 7.91 -5.31
C ALA A 27 9.08 8.00 -4.09
N ASN A 28 7.89 7.42 -4.12
CA ASN A 28 6.91 7.52 -3.03
C ASN A 28 7.17 6.53 -1.88
N TYR A 29 8.06 5.55 -2.08
CA TYR A 29 8.39 4.54 -1.09
C TYR A 29 9.77 4.78 -0.49
N ARG A 30 9.82 4.97 0.83
CA ARG A 30 11.05 5.02 1.60
C ARG A 30 11.23 3.73 2.39
N GLN A 31 12.17 2.89 1.95
CA GLN A 31 12.43 1.60 2.56
C GLN A 31 12.77 1.72 4.05
N PRO A 32 12.14 0.92 4.95
CA PRO A 32 12.54 0.82 6.34
C PRO A 32 13.97 0.32 6.49
N VAL A 33 14.75 1.00 7.34
CA VAL A 33 16.11 0.59 7.69
C VAL A 33 16.20 0.47 9.21
N ALA A 34 16.83 -0.62 9.69
CA ALA A 34 17.09 -0.83 11.10
C ALA A 34 18.21 0.10 11.60
N THR A 35 17.89 1.36 11.86
CA THR A 35 18.83 2.35 12.41
C THR A 35 19.22 2.00 13.84
N ASP A 36 20.38 2.50 14.29
CA ASP A 36 20.82 2.26 15.67
C ASP A 36 19.86 2.86 16.70
N ARG A 37 19.20 3.98 16.36
CA ARG A 37 18.15 4.58 17.19
C ARG A 37 16.92 3.67 17.31
N LEU A 38 16.45 3.10 16.21
CA LEU A 38 15.32 2.18 16.22
C LEU A 38 15.64 0.92 17.03
N LYS A 39 16.83 0.34 16.85
CA LYS A 39 17.32 -0.81 17.63
C LYS A 39 17.42 -0.48 19.11
N LYS A 40 17.96 0.70 19.47
CA LYS A 40 18.07 1.16 20.85
C LYS A 40 16.69 1.33 21.48
N ALA A 41 15.77 2.04 20.82
CA ALA A 41 14.41 2.24 21.30
C ALA A 41 13.67 0.92 21.55
N LEU A 42 13.87 -0.08 20.66
CA LEU A 42 13.32 -1.42 20.85
C LEU A 42 13.90 -2.13 22.08
N ARG A 43 15.23 -2.11 22.26
CA ARG A 43 15.88 -2.73 23.44
C ARG A 43 15.42 -2.09 24.75
N GLU A 44 15.24 -0.78 24.76
CA GLU A 44 14.78 0.00 25.91
C GLU A 44 13.26 -0.03 26.10
N ARG A 45 12.51 -0.71 25.20
CA ARG A 45 11.04 -0.72 25.15
C ARG A 45 10.42 0.69 25.12
N ASN A 46 11.13 1.68 24.57
CA ASN A 46 10.66 3.05 24.41
C ASN A 46 9.76 3.15 23.17
N THR A 47 8.47 2.94 23.38
CA THR A 47 7.46 2.91 22.30
C THR A 47 7.31 4.24 21.58
N THR A 48 7.45 5.36 22.29
CA THR A 48 7.37 6.72 21.70
C THR A 48 8.52 6.97 20.73
N GLU A 49 9.75 6.68 21.15
CA GLU A 49 10.93 6.84 20.28
C GLU A 49 10.91 5.86 19.12
N TRP A 50 10.47 4.62 19.38
CA TRP A 50 10.31 3.62 18.32
C TRP A 50 9.31 4.09 17.26
N ALA A 51 8.14 4.60 17.68
CA ALA A 51 7.13 5.14 16.77
C ALA A 51 7.65 6.34 15.98
N ARG A 52 8.40 7.24 16.64
CA ARG A 52 9.01 8.41 16.00
C ARG A 52 10.02 8.03 14.93
N GLU A 53 10.86 7.02 15.17
CA GLU A 53 11.87 6.58 14.22
C GLU A 53 11.26 5.74 13.08
N ILE A 54 10.31 4.86 13.36
CA ILE A 54 9.69 4.01 12.32
C ILE A 54 8.83 4.83 11.34
N ASN A 55 8.12 5.86 11.82
CA ASN A 55 7.27 6.73 11.00
C ASN A 55 8.06 7.57 9.97
N LYS A 56 9.40 7.56 10.02
CA LYS A 56 10.26 8.15 8.99
C LYS A 56 10.36 7.30 7.73
N PHE A 57 9.79 6.09 7.73
CA PHE A 57 9.82 5.15 6.61
C PHE A 57 8.40 4.82 6.13
N SER A 58 8.31 4.25 4.93
CA SER A 58 7.05 3.76 4.39
C SER A 58 6.68 2.41 5.00
N HIS A 59 5.39 2.20 5.20
CA HIS A 59 4.86 0.97 5.82
C HIS A 59 4.07 0.17 4.79
N ILE A 60 4.45 -1.08 4.55
CA ILE A 60 3.62 -2.00 3.75
C ILE A 60 2.38 -2.31 4.56
N MET A 61 1.21 -2.08 3.96
CA MET A 61 -0.09 -2.31 4.58
C MET A 61 -0.68 -3.65 4.18
N GLY A 62 -0.41 -4.09 2.95
CA GLY A 62 -0.93 -5.36 2.47
C GLY A 62 -0.61 -5.63 1.01
N LEU A 63 -0.76 -6.90 0.66
CA LEU A 63 -0.66 -7.41 -0.70
C LEU A 63 -1.99 -8.09 -1.04
N TYR A 64 -2.60 -7.72 -2.15
CA TYR A 64 -3.91 -8.19 -2.58
C TYR A 64 -3.83 -8.71 -4.02
N THR A 65 -4.65 -9.67 -4.38
CA THR A 65 -4.60 -10.27 -5.72
C THR A 65 -6.00 -10.65 -6.21
N ASN A 66 -6.21 -10.61 -7.53
CA ASN A 66 -7.38 -11.16 -8.19
C ASN A 66 -6.96 -11.95 -9.45
N GLN A 67 -7.93 -12.35 -10.29
CA GLN A 67 -7.64 -13.13 -11.51
C GLN A 67 -6.82 -12.37 -12.57
N ASN A 68 -6.63 -11.06 -12.42
CA ASN A 68 -6.03 -10.21 -13.44
C ASN A 68 -4.82 -9.41 -12.92
N TYR A 69 -4.77 -9.13 -11.61
CA TYR A 69 -3.84 -8.16 -11.03
C TYR A 69 -3.35 -8.55 -9.64
N LEU A 70 -2.16 -8.06 -9.32
CA LEU A 70 -1.59 -7.98 -7.98
C LEU A 70 -1.54 -6.50 -7.57
N LEU A 71 -1.92 -6.22 -6.33
CA LEU A 71 -1.95 -4.89 -5.74
C LEU A 71 -1.08 -4.87 -4.49
N LEU A 72 -0.12 -3.96 -4.45
CA LEU A 72 0.65 -3.64 -3.26
C LEU A 72 0.15 -2.31 -2.68
N MET A 73 -0.19 -2.34 -1.40
CA MET A 73 -0.60 -1.15 -0.65
C MET A 73 0.46 -0.79 0.39
N TYR A 74 0.80 0.49 0.46
CA TYR A 74 1.72 1.01 1.48
C TYR A 74 1.38 2.45 1.86
N ASN A 75 1.80 2.87 3.05
CA ASN A 75 1.78 4.27 3.46
C ASN A 75 3.07 4.95 3.00
N LYS A 76 2.97 6.07 2.26
CA LYS A 76 4.13 6.95 2.06
C LYS A 76 4.43 7.69 3.36
N THR A 77 5.67 8.10 3.52
CA THR A 77 6.08 8.95 4.65
C THR A 77 5.46 10.32 4.53
N LEU A 78 5.04 10.90 5.66
CA LEU A 78 4.65 12.31 5.74
C LEU A 78 5.77 13.22 5.23
N GLU A 79 5.43 14.06 4.26
CA GLU A 79 6.26 15.21 3.92
C GLU A 79 5.91 16.43 4.79
N LYS A 80 6.80 17.42 4.83
CA LYS A 80 6.61 18.63 5.62
C LYS A 80 5.34 19.36 5.14
N GLY A 81 4.35 19.49 6.03
CA GLY A 81 3.06 20.12 5.73
C GLY A 81 1.93 19.13 5.42
N GLU A 82 2.21 17.82 5.32
CA GLU A 82 1.17 16.80 5.23
C GLU A 82 0.62 16.46 6.62
N VAL A 83 -0.72 16.37 6.73
CA VAL A 83 -1.40 16.12 8.01
C VAL A 83 -1.61 14.62 8.28
N THR A 84 -1.63 13.79 7.23
CA THR A 84 -1.83 12.34 7.33
C THR A 84 -1.00 11.59 6.30
N ASN A 85 -0.52 10.39 6.68
CA ASN A 85 0.18 9.50 5.75
C ASN A 85 -0.74 9.24 4.54
N SER A 86 -0.29 9.61 3.34
CA SER A 86 -1.02 9.24 2.14
C SER A 86 -0.78 7.76 1.82
N ARG A 87 -1.85 7.07 1.45
CA ARG A 87 -1.77 5.67 1.01
C ARG A 87 -1.46 5.62 -0.46
N MET A 88 -0.56 4.73 -0.82
CA MET A 88 -0.14 4.46 -2.20
C MET A 88 -0.58 3.05 -2.59
N LEU A 89 -0.99 2.90 -3.84
CA LEU A 89 -1.37 1.65 -4.47
C LEU A 89 -0.49 1.43 -5.69
N GLN A 90 0.24 0.32 -5.74
CA GLN A 90 0.92 -0.15 -6.94
C GLN A 90 0.21 -1.35 -7.53
N PHE A 91 -0.12 -1.26 -8.82
CA PHE A 91 -0.76 -2.31 -9.59
C PHE A 91 0.26 -3.03 -10.46
N TYR A 92 0.18 -4.35 -10.46
CA TYR A 92 0.97 -5.25 -11.26
C TYR A 92 0.04 -6.23 -12.00
N SER A 93 0.47 -6.72 -13.16
CA SER A 93 -0.16 -7.90 -13.76
C SER A 93 0.06 -9.14 -12.88
N LEU A 94 -0.68 -10.22 -13.11
CA LEU A 94 -0.39 -11.50 -12.44
C LEU A 94 1.02 -12.07 -12.71
N HIS A 95 1.65 -11.65 -13.80
CA HIS A 95 3.04 -11.98 -14.14
C HIS A 95 4.05 -11.01 -13.52
N GLY A 96 3.58 -10.04 -12.72
CA GLY A 96 4.42 -9.09 -12.01
C GLY A 96 4.96 -7.93 -12.83
N THR A 97 4.40 -7.69 -14.02
CA THR A 97 4.67 -6.48 -14.79
C THR A 97 4.01 -5.29 -14.11
N PHE A 98 4.77 -4.24 -13.81
CA PHE A 98 4.20 -3.01 -13.27
C PHE A 98 3.22 -2.35 -14.25
N ILE A 99 2.08 -1.89 -13.75
CA ILE A 99 1.02 -1.24 -14.53
C ILE A 99 0.95 0.24 -14.20
N ASN A 100 0.73 0.57 -12.92
CA ASN A 100 0.58 1.95 -12.47
C ASN A 100 0.77 2.08 -10.94
N GLU A 101 1.05 3.29 -10.49
CA GLU A 101 1.00 3.70 -9.09
C GLU A 101 0.00 4.87 -8.93
N THR A 102 -0.81 4.84 -7.86
CA THR A 102 -1.74 5.93 -7.56
C THR A 102 -1.81 6.21 -6.07
N GLN A 103 -2.08 7.48 -5.72
CA GLN A 103 -2.25 7.95 -4.35
C GLN A 103 -3.75 8.00 -3.99
N ILE A 104 -4.10 7.52 -2.80
CA ILE A 104 -5.43 7.69 -2.21
C ILE A 104 -5.43 8.99 -1.42
N THR A 105 -6.03 10.05 -1.98
CA THR A 105 -5.99 11.41 -1.43
C THR A 105 -7.17 11.77 -0.52
N LYS A 106 -8.24 10.97 -0.48
CA LYS A 106 -9.35 11.16 0.47
C LYS A 106 -9.26 10.16 1.61
N GLY A 107 -8.79 10.67 2.74
CA GLY A 107 -8.56 9.93 3.97
C GLY A 107 -9.85 9.44 4.60
N SER A 108 -9.82 8.21 5.07
CA SER A 108 -10.57 7.83 6.27
C SER A 108 -9.76 6.75 6.99
N GLY A 109 -9.68 6.86 8.31
CA GLY A 109 -9.08 5.84 9.18
C GLY A 109 -9.63 4.48 8.76
N CYS A 110 -8.76 3.48 8.56
CA CYS A 110 -9.19 2.23 7.95
C CYS A 110 -8.56 1.07 8.69
N ALA A 111 -9.41 0.28 9.36
CA ALA A 111 -9.34 -1.15 9.18
C ALA A 111 -9.69 -1.41 7.71
N LEU A 112 -8.71 -1.83 6.91
CA LEU A 112 -8.90 -2.14 5.49
C LEU A 112 -9.40 -3.58 5.37
N TYR A 113 -10.70 -3.74 5.18
CA TYR A 113 -11.26 -4.96 4.62
C TYR A 113 -11.43 -4.74 3.13
N LEU A 114 -10.44 -5.20 2.35
CA LEU A 114 -10.54 -5.26 0.90
C LEU A 114 -11.21 -6.58 0.54
N SER A 115 -12.44 -6.51 0.02
CA SER A 115 -13.14 -7.68 -0.52
C SER A 115 -13.08 -7.66 -2.06
N LYS A 116 -12.96 -8.87 -2.62
CA LYS A 116 -12.90 -9.12 -4.05
C LYS A 116 -14.30 -9.41 -4.57
N ASP A 117 -14.69 -8.73 -5.63
CA ASP A 117 -15.76 -9.18 -6.51
C ASP A 117 -15.15 -10.05 -7.60
N SER A 118 -15.75 -11.20 -7.87
CA SER A 118 -15.10 -12.33 -8.53
C SER A 118 -14.70 -12.04 -9.98
N ASN A 119 -15.37 -11.10 -10.66
CA ASN A 119 -15.33 -11.00 -12.13
C ASN A 119 -15.01 -9.60 -12.72
N ASP A 120 -15.09 -8.50 -11.97
CA ASP A 120 -15.22 -7.17 -12.62
C ASP A 120 -13.98 -6.26 -12.57
N GLY A 121 -12.88 -6.70 -11.96
CA GLY A 121 -11.70 -5.84 -11.75
C GLY A 121 -12.02 -4.62 -10.88
N ILE A 122 -13.05 -4.73 -10.04
CA ILE A 122 -13.45 -3.72 -9.06
C ILE A 122 -12.89 -4.12 -7.70
N LEU A 123 -12.17 -3.21 -7.06
CA LEU A 123 -11.73 -3.34 -5.67
C LEU A 123 -12.70 -2.58 -4.77
N TYR A 124 -13.19 -3.25 -3.73
CA TYR A 124 -14.09 -2.65 -2.74
C TYR A 124 -13.30 -2.38 -1.47
N ARG A 125 -13.35 -1.13 -1.01
CA ARG A 125 -12.83 -0.70 0.28
C ARG A 125 -14.01 -0.43 1.20
N LEU A 126 -14.15 -1.22 2.26
CA LEU A 126 -15.01 -0.88 3.37
C LEU A 126 -14.25 0.06 4.32
N THR A 127 -14.87 1.16 4.71
CA THR A 127 -14.34 2.08 5.71
C THR A 127 -15.39 2.31 6.77
N TRP A 128 -15.03 2.16 8.04
CA TRP A 128 -15.84 2.69 9.13
C TRP A 128 -15.75 4.22 9.14
N VAL A 129 -16.90 4.86 9.27
CA VAL A 129 -17.08 6.30 9.41
C VAL A 129 -17.78 6.51 10.75
N PRO A 130 -17.23 7.36 11.64
CA PRO A 130 -17.91 7.67 12.89
C PRO A 130 -19.31 8.23 12.58
N GLY A 131 -20.35 7.65 13.17
CA GLY A 131 -21.69 8.21 13.13
C GLY A 131 -21.76 9.57 13.81
N LYS A 132 -22.86 10.30 13.60
CA LYS A 132 -23.10 11.54 14.33
C LYS A 132 -23.42 11.31 15.81
N ASP A 133 -23.93 10.11 16.12
CA ASP A 133 -24.29 9.67 17.46
C ASP A 133 -23.52 8.40 17.85
N GLU A 134 -23.24 8.20 19.14
CA GLU A 134 -22.41 7.09 19.68
C GLU A 134 -22.97 5.68 19.39
N VAL A 135 -24.18 5.58 18.86
CA VAL A 135 -24.90 4.32 18.63
C VAL A 135 -24.96 3.93 17.15
N GLU A 136 -24.60 4.82 16.24
CA GLU A 136 -24.69 4.58 14.80
C GLU A 136 -23.31 4.29 14.19
N GLU A 137 -23.10 3.06 13.75
CA GLU A 137 -21.91 2.71 12.97
C GLU A 137 -22.19 2.91 11.48
N THR A 138 -21.57 3.94 10.88
CA THR A 138 -21.66 4.15 9.43
C THR A 138 -20.50 3.45 8.74
N TYR A 139 -20.79 2.71 7.67
CA TYR A 139 -19.75 2.12 6.83
C TYR A 139 -19.85 2.65 5.40
N GLN A 140 -18.73 3.18 4.88
CA GLN A 140 -18.60 3.64 3.51
C GLN A 140 -17.91 2.57 2.65
N VAL A 141 -18.57 2.14 1.59
CA VAL A 141 -17.97 1.28 0.55
C VAL A 141 -17.47 2.16 -0.61
N THR A 142 -16.17 2.14 -0.87
CA THR A 142 -15.56 2.79 -2.04
C THR A 142 -15.20 1.75 -3.09
N ARG A 143 -15.59 1.98 -4.34
CA ARG A 143 -15.32 1.10 -5.48
C ARG A 143 -14.21 1.70 -6.35
N PHE A 144 -13.16 0.93 -6.62
CA PHE A 144 -12.10 1.30 -7.55
C PHE A 144 -12.16 0.39 -8.77
N LYS A 145 -12.53 0.96 -9.93
CA LYS A 145 -12.43 0.25 -11.20
C LYS A 145 -11.00 0.34 -11.72
N ILE A 146 -10.33 -0.79 -11.87
CA ILE A 146 -8.99 -0.82 -12.46
C ILE A 146 -9.14 -0.68 -13.98
N VAL A 147 -8.76 0.47 -14.53
CA VAL A 147 -8.76 0.71 -15.97
C VAL A 147 -7.36 0.44 -16.51
N LYS A 148 -7.21 -0.53 -17.44
CA LYS A 148 -5.94 -0.72 -18.16
C LYS A 148 -5.65 0.54 -18.97
N ARG A 149 -4.46 1.12 -18.82
CA ARG A 149 -3.96 2.10 -19.79
C ARG A 149 -3.77 1.38 -21.13
N ILE A 150 -4.60 1.72 -22.11
CA ILE A 150 -4.36 1.36 -23.50
C ILE A 150 -3.14 2.18 -23.92
N LYS A 151 -2.05 1.53 -24.37
CA LYS A 151 -0.94 2.24 -24.98
C LYS A 151 -1.50 3.00 -26.18
N SER A 152 -1.44 4.33 -26.15
CA SER A 152 -1.71 5.14 -27.32
C SER A 152 -0.72 4.72 -28.41
N GLN A 153 -1.24 4.14 -29.50
CA GLN A 153 -0.49 4.03 -30.74
C GLN A 153 -0.15 5.46 -31.16
N MET A 154 1.11 5.86 -31.00
CA MET A 154 1.61 7.00 -31.75
C MET A 154 1.71 6.52 -33.20
N TYR A 155 0.80 7.03 -34.02
CA TYR A 155 0.98 7.09 -35.47
C TYR A 155 1.85 8.29 -35.81
#